data_AF-A0A849GJA2-F1
#
_entry.id   AF-A0A849GJA2-F1
#
_cell.length_a   1.000
_cell.length_b   1.000
_cell.length_c   1.000
_cell.angle_alpha   90.00
_cell.angle_beta   90.00
_cell.angle_gamma   90.00
#
_symmetry.space_group_name_H-M   'P 1'
#
loop_
_entity.id
_entity.type
_entity.pdbx_description
1 polymer ?
#
loop_
_entity_poly.entity_id
_entity_poly.type
_entity_poly.pdbx_seq_one_letter_code
_entity_poly.pdbx_strand_id
1 'polypeptide(L)'
;MIYSVSIFSHMSQEDQQGWLTELARITRPGGFFFLTTEGRFALDKLAPKFGSNVSQMQEKLNEQGFLYRSYEVWNKQVKVGDTVRPVSEVQGVSYGNAVMSPDYIQKNWPAAGFEVVGLLEGIIDHRQDLVVRRKRS
;
A
#
# COMPACT_ATOMS: atom_id res chain seq x y z
N MET A 1 17.04 2.58 -9.53
CA MET A 1 16.52 1.87 -8.35
C MET A 1 15.49 2.80 -7.73
N ILE A 2 14.33 2.28 -7.35
CA ILE A 2 13.26 3.06 -6.71
C ILE A 2 12.93 2.41 -5.37
N TYR A 3 12.72 3.23 -4.35
CA TYR A 3 12.18 2.78 -3.07
C TYR A 3 11.02 3.68 -2.65
N SER A 4 10.03 3.09 -1.98
CA SER A 4 8.90 3.79 -1.41
C SER A 4 8.60 3.20 -0.04
N VAL A 5 8.72 4.04 0.99
CA VAL A 5 8.59 3.63 2.39
C VAL A 5 7.36 4.30 2.99
N SER A 6 6.49 3.48 3.57
CA SER A 6 5.24 3.88 4.24
C SER A 6 4.28 4.71 3.38
N ILE A 7 4.22 4.43 2.07
CA ILE A 7 3.28 5.08 1.14
C ILE A 7 2.17 4.12 0.71
N PHE A 8 2.53 2.93 0.21
CA PHE A 8 1.56 1.92 -0.25
C PHE A 8 0.68 1.37 0.89
N SER A 9 1.15 1.48 2.14
CA SER A 9 0.39 1.23 3.36
C SER A 9 -0.79 2.17 3.60
N HIS A 10 -0.97 3.19 2.76
CA HIS A 10 -2.01 4.19 2.92
C HIS A 10 -2.86 4.45 1.67
N MET A 11 -2.60 3.73 0.57
CA MET A 11 -3.27 3.96 -0.71
C MET A 11 -4.46 3.03 -0.90
N SER A 12 -5.52 3.55 -1.52
CA SER A 12 -6.60 2.71 -2.04
C SER A 12 -6.08 1.76 -3.14
N GLN A 13 -6.85 0.73 -3.46
CA GLN A 13 -6.48 -0.20 -4.54
C GLN A 13 -6.32 0.51 -5.90
N GLU A 14 -7.19 1.48 -6.21
CA GLU A 14 -7.15 2.24 -7.45
C GLU A 14 -5.88 3.10 -7.53
N ASP A 15 -5.56 3.83 -6.45
CA ASP A 15 -4.37 4.67 -6.37
C ASP A 15 -3.08 3.84 -6.51
N GLN A 16 -3.02 2.67 -5.86
CA GLN A 16 -1.88 1.77 -5.98
C GLN A 16 -1.63 1.34 -7.42
N GLN A 17 -2.69 1.00 -8.15
CA GLN A 17 -2.57 0.56 -9.54
C GLN A 17 -2.04 1.69 -10.45
N GLY A 18 -2.51 2.92 -10.24
CA GLY A 18 -2.00 4.10 -10.94
C GLY A 18 -0.51 4.32 -10.68
N TRP A 19 -0.10 4.29 -9.40
CA TRP A 19 1.29 4.48 -9.02
C TRP A 19 2.19 3.33 -9.47
N LEU A 20 1.76 2.08 -9.38
CA LEU A 20 2.50 0.94 -9.92
C LEU A 20 2.73 1.10 -11.43
N THR A 21 1.73 1.55 -12.18
CA THR A 21 1.88 1.80 -13.62
C THR A 21 2.92 2.88 -13.89
N GLU A 22 2.89 3.97 -13.12
CA GLU A 22 3.82 5.08 -13.27
C GLU A 22 5.26 4.70 -12.88
N LEU A 23 5.42 3.96 -11.79
CA LEU A 23 6.71 3.39 -11.36
C LEU A 23 7.30 2.47 -12.44
N ALA A 24 6.46 1.69 -13.13
CA ALA A 24 6.88 0.90 -14.29
C ALA A 24 7.37 1.80 -15.42
N ARG A 25 6.61 2.85 -15.76
CA ARG A 25 6.95 3.77 -16.86
C ARG A 25 8.33 4.40 -16.68
N ILE A 26 8.63 4.91 -15.49
CA ILE A 26 9.87 5.67 -15.22
C ILE A 26 11.10 4.80 -14.95
N THR A 27 10.93 3.49 -14.81
CA THR A 27 12.05 2.59 -14.52
C THR A 27 12.58 1.94 -15.78
N ARG A 28 13.91 1.83 -15.91
CA ARG A 28 14.52 1.08 -17.00
C ARG A 28 14.23 -0.43 -16.91
N PRO A 29 14.16 -1.17 -18.03
CA PRO A 29 14.15 -2.63 -18.04
C PRO A 29 15.15 -3.25 -17.07
N GLY A 30 14.73 -4.28 -16.32
CA GLY A 30 15.54 -4.96 -15.33
C GLY A 30 15.82 -4.15 -14.04
N GLY A 31 15.31 -2.93 -13.92
CA GLY A 31 15.41 -2.12 -12.70
C GLY A 31 14.57 -2.66 -11.53
N PHE A 32 15.04 -2.40 -10.31
CA PHE A 32 14.40 -2.87 -9.07
C PHE A 32 13.58 -1.79 -8.36
N PHE A 33 12.52 -2.26 -7.69
CA PHE A 33 11.65 -1.52 -6.78
C PHE A 33 11.62 -2.18 -5.41
N PHE A 34 11.63 -1.35 -4.38
CA PHE A 34 11.52 -1.74 -2.99
C PHE A 34 10.36 -0.97 -2.38
N LEU A 35 9.21 -1.62 -2.22
CA LEU A 35 7.97 -1.00 -1.77
C LEU A 35 7.57 -1.61 -0.43
N THR A 36 7.18 -0.79 0.53
CA THR A 36 6.71 -1.29 1.82
C THR A 36 5.18 -1.32 1.88
N THR A 37 4.62 -2.39 2.42
CA THR A 37 3.17 -2.54 2.67
C THR A 37 2.92 -2.89 4.14
N GLU A 38 1.66 -2.92 4.57
CA GLU A 38 1.27 -3.45 5.88
C GLU A 38 0.53 -4.77 5.65
N GLY A 39 0.98 -5.84 6.29
CA GLY A 39 0.37 -7.17 6.21
C GLY A 39 -0.08 -7.69 7.57
N ARG A 40 -0.02 -9.01 7.77
CA ARG A 40 -0.49 -9.64 9.02
C ARG A 40 0.16 -9.07 10.29
N PHE A 41 1.42 -8.67 10.20
CA PHE A 41 2.20 -8.13 11.32
C PHE A 41 1.74 -6.73 11.76
N ALA A 42 0.96 -6.05 10.93
CA ALA A 42 0.39 -4.76 11.25
C ALA A 42 -0.96 -4.85 11.98
N LEU A 43 -1.59 -6.04 12.01
CA LEU A 43 -2.97 -6.21 12.47
C LEU A 43 -3.16 -5.79 13.92
N ASP A 44 -2.20 -6.06 14.81
CA ASP A 44 -2.28 -5.64 16.22
C ASP A 44 -2.45 -4.11 16.35
N LYS A 45 -1.74 -3.35 15.50
CA LYS A 45 -1.77 -1.88 15.51
C LYS A 45 -2.97 -1.33 14.72
N LEU A 46 -3.47 -2.07 13.73
CA LEU A 46 -4.49 -1.59 12.79
C LEU A 46 -5.90 -2.05 13.14
N ALA A 47 -6.11 -3.22 13.75
CA ALA A 47 -7.45 -3.73 14.08
C ALA A 47 -8.31 -2.73 14.86
N PRO A 48 -7.81 -2.03 15.90
CA PRO A 48 -8.58 -0.99 16.58
C PRO A 48 -8.98 0.16 15.64
N LYS A 49 -8.08 0.54 14.72
CA LYS A 49 -8.35 1.56 13.69
C LYS A 49 -9.36 1.09 12.65
N PHE A 50 -9.65 -0.20 12.53
CA PHE A 50 -10.73 -0.75 11.71
C PHE A 50 -12.01 -1.02 12.52
N GLY A 51 -12.04 -0.69 13.82
CA GLY A 51 -13.16 -1.01 14.70
C GLY A 51 -13.38 -2.51 14.86
N SER A 52 -12.31 -3.31 14.78
CA SER A 52 -12.33 -4.77 14.81
C SER A 52 -11.25 -5.30 15.75
N ASN A 53 -11.15 -6.62 15.87
CA ASN A 53 -10.03 -7.29 16.56
C ASN A 53 -9.13 -8.01 15.55
N VAL A 54 -7.97 -8.47 16.01
CA VAL A 54 -6.93 -9.07 15.17
C VAL A 54 -7.47 -10.31 14.44
N SER A 55 -8.16 -11.21 15.13
CA SER A 55 -8.71 -12.44 14.53
C SER A 55 -9.71 -12.15 13.41
N GLN A 56 -10.68 -11.28 13.67
CA GLN A 56 -11.68 -10.87 12.66
C GLN A 56 -11.04 -10.16 11.46
N MET A 57 -10.04 -9.31 11.71
CA MET A 57 -9.35 -8.60 10.65
C MET A 57 -8.48 -9.55 9.82
N GLN A 58 -7.84 -10.55 10.46
CA GLN A 58 -7.09 -11.59 9.79
C GLN A 58 -7.99 -12.47 8.92
N GLU A 59 -9.16 -12.88 9.40
CA GLU A 59 -10.15 -13.63 8.61
C GLU A 59 -10.56 -12.84 7.37
N LYS A 60 -10.95 -11.57 7.54
CA LYS A 60 -11.28 -10.69 6.40
C LYS A 60 -10.12 -10.51 5.43
N LEU A 61 -8.89 -10.39 5.94
CA LEU A 61 -7.70 -10.26 5.10
C LEU A 61 -7.44 -11.55 4.30
N ASN A 62 -7.67 -12.72 4.89
CA ASN A 62 -7.54 -14.00 4.20
C ASN A 62 -8.59 -14.16 3.10
N GLU A 63 -9.83 -13.72 3.35
CA GLU A 63 -10.93 -13.81 2.38
C GLU A 63 -10.79 -12.80 1.23
N GLN A 64 -10.47 -11.55 1.54
CA GLN A 64 -10.52 -10.43 0.59
C GLN A 64 -9.15 -10.09 0.00
N GLY A 65 -8.07 -10.45 0.69
CA GLY A 65 -6.68 -10.15 0.31
C GLY A 65 -6.27 -8.69 0.48
N PHE A 66 -7.23 -7.75 0.53
CA PHE A 66 -6.97 -6.33 0.68
C PHE A 66 -8.04 -5.68 1.54
N LEU A 67 -7.62 -4.92 2.55
CA LEU A 67 -8.49 -4.15 3.43
C LEU A 67 -8.08 -2.68 3.39
N TYR A 68 -9.05 -1.78 3.29
CA TYR A 68 -8.80 -0.35 3.27
C TYR A 68 -9.80 0.43 4.11
N ARG A 69 -9.30 1.40 4.88
CA ARG A 69 -10.12 2.37 5.60
C ARG A 69 -9.56 3.77 5.40
N SER A 70 -10.30 4.63 4.72
CA SER A 70 -9.91 6.03 4.53
C SER A 70 -9.89 6.80 5.85
N TYR A 71 -9.02 7.81 5.92
CA TYR A 71 -9.04 8.77 7.01
C TYR A 71 -10.15 9.80 6.75
N GLU A 72 -11.32 9.59 7.35
CA GLU A 72 -12.46 10.52 7.25
C GLU A 72 -12.08 11.96 7.62
N VAL A 73 -11.15 12.13 8.55
CA VAL A 73 -10.64 13.44 9.02
C VAL A 73 -9.63 14.05 8.03
N TRP A 74 -8.81 13.25 7.33
CA TRP A 74 -7.90 13.76 6.29
C TRP A 74 -8.69 14.36 5.11
N ASN A 75 -9.74 13.66 4.67
CA ASN A 75 -10.66 14.16 3.64
C ASN A 75 -11.38 15.46 4.04
N LYS A 76 -11.49 15.75 5.34
CA LYS A 76 -12.04 17.00 5.89
C LYS A 76 -10.97 18.06 6.12
N GLN A 77 -9.77 17.71 6.59
CA GLN A 77 -8.68 18.65 6.90
C GLN A 77 -7.97 19.18 5.65
N VAL A 78 -7.84 18.38 4.58
CA VAL A 78 -7.42 18.87 3.26
C VAL A 78 -8.34 20.00 2.77
N LYS A 79 -9.62 20.00 3.18
CA LYS A 79 -10.58 21.06 2.85
C LYS A 79 -10.49 22.31 3.75
N VAL A 80 -9.76 22.28 4.87
CA VAL A 80 -9.83 23.31 5.92
C VAL A 80 -8.47 23.93 6.30
N GLY A 81 -7.32 23.29 6.03
CA GLY A 81 -6.00 23.83 6.41
C GLY A 81 -5.26 24.56 5.29
N ASP A 82 -4.85 25.82 5.52
CA ASP A 82 -4.09 26.67 4.56
C ASP A 82 -2.66 26.18 4.23
N THR A 83 -2.07 25.29 5.04
CA THR A 83 -0.64 24.90 4.91
C THR A 83 -0.36 23.65 4.09
N VAL A 84 -1.36 22.82 3.79
CA VAL A 84 -1.18 21.58 2.99
C VAL A 84 -1.72 21.73 1.56
N ARG A 85 -2.42 22.84 1.27
CA ARG A 85 -3.13 23.08 0.00
C ARG A 85 -2.35 22.69 -1.27
N PRO A 86 -1.08 23.08 -1.49
CA PRO A 86 -0.44 22.80 -2.78
C PRO A 86 -0.07 21.33 -3.01
N VAL A 87 0.06 20.52 -1.96
CA VAL A 87 0.58 19.14 -2.06
C VAL A 87 -0.53 18.09 -1.91
N SER A 88 -1.59 18.41 -1.15
CA SER A 88 -2.77 17.53 -1.00
C SER A 88 -3.86 17.75 -2.05
N GLU A 89 -3.74 18.78 -2.91
CA GLU A 89 -4.69 19.10 -3.98
C GLU A 89 -4.64 18.15 -5.20
N VAL A 90 -4.06 16.95 -5.07
CA VAL A 90 -4.37 15.88 -6.02
C VAL A 90 -5.80 15.41 -5.72
N GLN A 91 -6.77 16.15 -6.25
CA GLN A 91 -8.18 15.80 -6.23
C GLN A 91 -8.34 14.35 -6.72
N GLY A 92 -8.93 13.49 -5.88
CA GLY A 92 -9.23 12.10 -6.24
C GLY A 92 -8.38 11.03 -5.55
N VAL A 93 -7.30 11.38 -4.85
CA VAL A 93 -6.47 10.38 -4.14
C VAL A 93 -7.03 10.11 -2.74
N SER A 94 -7.27 8.84 -2.42
CA SER A 94 -7.81 8.42 -1.13
C SER A 94 -6.68 7.98 -0.20
N TYR A 95 -6.53 8.65 0.95
CA TYR A 95 -5.50 8.33 1.95
C TYR A 95 -6.11 7.70 3.21
N GLY A 96 -5.53 6.59 3.68
CA GLY A 96 -6.13 5.76 4.73
C GLY A 96 -5.17 4.76 5.35
N ASN A 97 -5.67 3.72 6.01
CA ASN A 97 -4.88 2.51 6.29
C ASN A 97 -5.21 1.45 5.25
N ALA A 98 -4.20 0.87 4.62
CA ALA A 98 -4.30 -0.30 3.76
C ALA A 98 -3.59 -1.49 4.41
N VAL A 99 -4.19 -2.67 4.33
CA VAL A 99 -3.59 -3.94 4.72
C VAL A 99 -3.73 -4.93 3.59
N MET A 100 -2.66 -5.67 3.28
CA MET A 100 -2.56 -6.47 2.07
C MET A 100 -2.01 -7.85 2.41
N SER A 101 -2.60 -8.90 1.85
CA SER A 101 -2.05 -10.24 1.94
C SER A 101 -0.94 -10.44 0.89
N PRO A 102 0.04 -11.33 1.16
CA PRO A 102 1.03 -11.71 0.16
C PRO A 102 0.40 -12.21 -1.15
N ASP A 103 -0.68 -12.99 -1.06
CA ASP A 103 -1.40 -13.54 -2.21
C ASP A 103 -2.04 -12.45 -3.06
N TYR A 104 -2.61 -11.42 -2.43
CA TYR A 104 -3.14 -10.26 -3.15
C TYR A 104 -2.04 -9.56 -3.95
N ILE A 105 -0.89 -9.31 -3.33
CA ILE A 105 0.23 -8.62 -3.98
C ILE A 105 0.75 -9.44 -5.16
N GLN A 106 0.96 -10.74 -4.96
CA GLN A 106 1.42 -11.66 -6.00
C GLN A 106 0.45 -11.75 -7.17
N LYS A 107 -0.87 -11.72 -6.91
CA LYS A 107 -1.90 -11.81 -7.95
C LYS A 107 -2.09 -10.51 -8.73
N ASN A 108 -2.15 -9.37 -8.05
CA ASN A 108 -2.65 -8.13 -8.66
C ASN A 108 -1.52 -7.23 -9.20
N TRP A 109 -0.39 -7.15 -8.51
CA TRP A 109 0.66 -6.20 -8.89
C TRP A 109 1.41 -6.54 -10.19
N PRO A 110 1.55 -7.82 -10.64
CA PRO A 110 2.15 -8.14 -11.94
C PRO A 110 1.52 -7.48 -13.16
N ALA A 111 0.23 -7.11 -13.09
CA ALA A 111 -0.48 -6.45 -14.19
C ALA A 111 0.20 -5.14 -14.65
N ALA A 112 0.94 -4.46 -13.77
CA ALA A 112 1.67 -3.24 -14.10
C ALA A 112 3.02 -3.48 -14.81
N GLY A 113 3.34 -4.71 -15.24
CA GLY A 113 4.55 -5.01 -16.02
C GLY A 113 5.78 -5.37 -15.20
N PHE A 114 5.60 -5.90 -13.98
CA PHE A 114 6.71 -6.34 -13.15
C PHE A 114 6.60 -7.77 -12.63
N GLU A 115 7.74 -8.31 -12.26
CA GLU A 115 7.92 -9.60 -11.57
C GLU A 115 8.09 -9.37 -10.05
N VAL A 116 7.45 -10.20 -9.22
CA VAL A 116 7.69 -10.22 -7.77
C VAL A 116 8.91 -11.09 -7.55
N VAL A 117 9.99 -10.49 -7.06
CA VAL A 117 11.27 -11.19 -6.82
C VAL A 117 11.42 -11.57 -5.35
N GLY A 118 10.71 -10.89 -4.45
CA GLY A 118 10.64 -11.24 -3.05
C GLY A 118 9.53 -10.50 -2.30
N LEU A 119 9.01 -11.13 -1.26
CA LEU A 119 8.09 -10.52 -0.30
C LEU A 119 8.52 -10.98 1.10
N LEU A 120 8.98 -10.04 1.92
CA LEU A 120 9.47 -10.28 3.27
C LEU A 120 8.50 -9.66 4.27
N GLU A 121 7.68 -10.49 4.90
CA GLU A 121 6.65 -10.03 5.84
C GLU A 121 7.26 -9.53 7.16
N GLY A 122 6.76 -8.42 7.70
CA GLY A 122 7.12 -7.88 9.01
C GLY A 122 8.57 -7.44 9.19
N ILE A 123 9.36 -7.35 8.12
CA ILE A 123 10.82 -7.17 8.23
C ILE A 123 11.23 -5.78 8.75
N ILE A 124 10.36 -4.78 8.62
CA ILE A 124 10.59 -3.42 9.14
C ILE A 124 9.78 -3.23 10.41
N ASP A 125 10.48 -3.11 11.55
CA ASP A 125 9.89 -2.87 12.89
C ASP A 125 8.82 -3.91 13.29
N HIS A 126 8.96 -5.16 12.86
CA HIS A 126 7.96 -6.22 13.09
C HIS A 126 6.55 -5.78 12.63
N ARG A 127 6.49 -5.02 11.53
CA ARG A 127 5.26 -4.36 11.11
C ARG A 127 5.09 -4.30 9.60
N GLN A 128 5.98 -3.60 8.92
CA GLN A 128 5.85 -3.40 7.48
C GLN A 128 6.56 -4.52 6.73
N ASP A 129 5.90 -4.97 5.67
CA ASP A 129 6.43 -5.95 4.74
C ASP A 129 7.26 -5.23 3.68
N LEU A 130 8.29 -5.89 3.15
CA LEU A 130 9.06 -5.41 2.00
C LEU A 130 8.71 -6.23 0.77
N VAL A 131 8.20 -5.55 -0.26
CA VAL A 131 7.95 -6.11 -1.59
C VAL A 131 9.09 -5.69 -2.52
N VAL A 132 9.80 -6.68 -3.06
CA VAL A 132 10.90 -6.50 -4.02
C VAL A 132 10.40 -6.88 -5.41
N ARG A 133 10.48 -5.93 -6.35
CA ARG A 133 9.99 -6.12 -7.73
C ARG A 133 11.08 -5.80 -8.74
N ARG A 134 10.98 -6.41 -9.92
CA ARG A 134 11.85 -6.11 -11.06
C ARG A 134 11.02 -5.81 -12.30
N LYS A 135 11.32 -4.71 -13.00
CA LYS A 135 10.67 -4.37 -14.26
C LYS A 135 11.03 -5.42 -15.31
N ARG A 136 10.01 -5.97 -15.99
CA ARG A 136 10.21 -6.88 -17.12
C ARG A 136 10.88 -6.14 -18.29
N SER A 137 11.57 -6.88 -19.15
CA SER A 137 12.19 -6.33 -20.35
C SER A 137 11.16 -5.83 -21.35
#